data_AF-W1YHE6-F1
#
_entry.id   AF-W1YHE6-F1
#
_cell.length_a   1.000
_cell.length_b   1.000
_cell.length_c   1.000
_cell.angle_alpha   90.00
_cell.angle_beta   90.00
_cell.angle_gamma   90.00
#
_symmetry.space_group_name_H-M   'P 1'
#
loop_
_entity.id
_entity.type
_entity.pdbx_description
1 polymer ?
#
loop_
_entity_poly.entity_id
_entity_poly.type
_entity_poly.pdbx_seq_one_letter_code
_entity_poly.pdbx_strand_id
1 'polypeptide(L)'
;RARVWTFDPNESIDIAFFPRRLQQAQKWRDWLAQKDGLDSYRLIAGESDGLPGITIDRFGNFLVLQLLSAGAEYQRAALISALQTL
;
A
#
# COMPACT_ATOMS: atom_id res chain seq x y z
N ARG A 1 12.75 10.57 -16.08
CA ARG A 1 12.76 10.27 -14.62
C ARG A 1 11.62 9.29 -14.33
N ALA A 2 11.81 8.31 -13.45
CA ALA A 2 10.82 7.28 -13.10
C ALA A 2 10.98 6.83 -11.64
N ARG A 3 9.99 6.09 -11.09
CA ARG A 3 10.08 5.38 -9.81
C ARG A 3 9.93 3.87 -10.05
N VAL A 4 10.60 3.04 -9.25
CA VAL A 4 10.66 1.59 -9.45
C VAL A 4 9.57 0.89 -8.62
N TRP A 5 8.70 0.12 -9.27
CA TRP A 5 7.64 -0.65 -8.61
C TRP A 5 8.08 -2.06 -8.19
N THR A 6 8.92 -2.70 -9.00
CA THR A 6 9.52 -4.00 -8.71
C THR A 6 10.85 -4.13 -9.44
N PHE A 7 11.74 -4.94 -8.87
CA PHE A 7 12.98 -5.38 -9.50
C PHE A 7 12.90 -6.82 -10.00
N ASP A 8 11.78 -7.51 -9.75
CA ASP A 8 11.55 -8.85 -10.28
C ASP A 8 11.11 -8.75 -11.74
N PRO A 9 11.88 -9.31 -12.70
CA PRO A 9 11.53 -9.26 -14.11
C PRO A 9 10.26 -10.03 -14.46
N ASN A 10 9.80 -10.94 -13.60
CA ASN A 10 8.59 -11.74 -13.80
C ASN A 10 7.35 -11.15 -13.12
N GLU A 11 7.50 -10.08 -12.33
CA GLU A 11 6.38 -9.47 -11.62
C GLU A 11 5.72 -8.38 -12.48
N SER A 12 4.49 -8.65 -12.91
CA SER A 12 3.66 -7.65 -13.58
C SER A 12 3.05 -6.68 -12.55
N ILE A 13 2.99 -5.40 -12.90
CA ILE A 13 2.34 -4.36 -12.10
C ILE A 13 0.84 -4.33 -12.49
N ASP A 14 0.12 -5.35 -12.04
CA ASP A 14 -1.30 -5.57 -12.31
C ASP A 14 -2.17 -5.42 -11.05
N ILE A 15 -3.46 -5.75 -11.13
CA ILE A 15 -4.36 -5.69 -9.97
C ILE A 15 -3.88 -6.62 -8.85
N ALA A 16 -3.25 -7.75 -9.17
CA ALA A 16 -2.78 -8.72 -8.16
C ALA A 16 -1.49 -8.27 -7.46
N PHE A 17 -0.73 -7.34 -8.05
CA PHE A 17 0.45 -6.72 -7.44
C PHE A 17 0.12 -6.01 -6.12
N PHE A 18 -0.96 -5.21 -6.10
CA PHE A 18 -1.30 -4.37 -4.95
C PHE A 18 -1.74 -5.18 -3.72
N PRO A 19 -2.61 -6.20 -3.79
CA PRO A 19 -2.96 -7.04 -2.66
C PRO A 19 -1.72 -7.68 -2.02
N ARG A 20 -0.75 -8.15 -2.81
CA ARG A 20 0.49 -8.74 -2.26
C ARG A 20 1.27 -7.72 -1.43
N ARG A 21 1.47 -6.50 -1.95
CA ARG A 21 2.17 -5.43 -1.22
C ARG A 21 1.39 -4.97 0.01
N LEU A 22 0.07 -4.81 -0.10
CA LEU A 22 -0.79 -4.42 1.00
C LEU A 22 -0.79 -5.46 2.13
N GLN A 23 -0.91 -6.75 1.81
CA GLN A 23 -0.85 -7.84 2.79
C GLN A 23 0.50 -7.91 3.50
N GLN A 24 1.60 -7.73 2.75
CA GLN A 24 2.94 -7.70 3.33
C GLN A 24 3.08 -6.56 4.35
N ALA A 25 2.62 -5.35 3.99
CA ALA A 25 2.64 -4.22 4.88
C ALA A 25 1.70 -4.41 6.09
N GLN A 26 0.48 -4.93 5.85
CA GLN A 26 -0.53 -5.19 6.87
C GLN A 26 -0.03 -6.15 7.93
N LYS A 27 0.68 -7.23 7.55
CA LYS A 27 1.26 -8.19 8.49
C LYS A 27 2.18 -7.55 9.54
N TRP A 28 2.98 -6.56 9.13
CA TRP A 28 3.82 -5.81 10.07
C TRP A 28 3.00 -4.94 11.01
N ARG A 29 1.96 -4.28 10.47
CA ARG A 29 1.12 -3.37 11.24
C ARG A 29 0.17 -4.12 12.18
N ASP A 30 -0.28 -5.32 11.84
CA ASP A 30 -1.09 -6.15 12.73
C ASP A 30 -0.33 -6.48 14.01
N TRP A 31 0.94 -6.86 13.88
CA TRP A 31 1.80 -7.12 15.04
C TRP A 31 1.98 -5.87 15.90
N LEU A 32 2.20 -4.71 15.28
CA LEU A 32 2.37 -3.44 15.98
C LEU A 32 1.07 -3.01 16.68
N ALA A 33 -0.06 -3.10 15.99
CA ALA A 33 -1.37 -2.72 16.49
C ALA A 33 -1.79 -3.60 17.67
N GLN A 34 -1.55 -4.91 17.60
CA GLN A 34 -1.81 -5.82 18.72
C GLN A 34 -0.91 -5.52 19.93
N LYS A 35 0.37 -5.22 19.69
CA LYS A 35 1.33 -4.96 20.77
C LYS A 35 1.03 -3.65 21.50
N ASP A 36 0.72 -2.59 20.77
CA ASP A 36 0.61 -1.23 21.30
C ASP A 36 -0.85 -0.77 21.48
N GLY A 37 -1.83 -1.63 21.17
CA GLY A 37 -3.26 -1.34 21.31
C GLY A 37 -3.77 -0.26 20.34
N LEU A 38 -3.24 -0.23 19.11
CA LEU A 38 -3.52 0.83 18.14
C LEU A 38 -4.77 0.52 17.30
N ASP A 39 -5.63 1.51 17.13
CA ASP A 39 -6.73 1.48 16.15
C ASP A 39 -6.39 2.23 14.84
N SER A 40 -5.25 2.94 14.85
CA SER A 40 -4.85 3.85 13.79
C SER A 40 -3.33 3.77 13.57
N TYR A 41 -2.92 3.67 12.31
CA TYR A 41 -1.52 3.52 11.93
C TYR A 41 -1.30 3.78 10.44
N ARG A 42 -0.04 4.03 10.06
CA ARG A 42 0.37 4.07 8.65
C ARG A 42 0.48 2.66 8.08
N LEU A 43 -0.45 2.29 7.21
CA LEU A 43 -0.45 1.01 6.52
C LEU A 43 0.62 0.97 5.42
N ILE A 44 0.71 2.00 4.58
CA ILE A 44 1.70 2.11 3.50
C ILE A 44 2.48 3.42 3.64
N ALA A 45 3.81 3.34 3.64
CA ALA A 45 4.77 4.42 3.70
C ALA A 45 5.64 4.50 2.43
N GLY A 46 5.00 4.65 1.27
CA GLY A 46 5.68 4.93 0.01
C GLY A 46 6.68 3.86 -0.40
N GLU A 47 7.90 4.31 -0.72
CA GLU A 47 9.03 3.49 -1.14
C GLU A 47 9.38 2.39 -0.12
N SER A 48 9.25 2.66 1.18
CA SER A 48 9.61 1.70 2.24
C SER A 48 8.72 0.46 2.25
N ASP A 49 7.49 0.56 1.73
CA ASP A 49 6.57 -0.56 1.57
C ASP A 49 6.45 -1.03 0.10
N GLY A 50 7.38 -0.61 -0.76
CA GLY A 50 7.43 -1.04 -2.16
C GLY A 50 6.34 -0.44 -3.05
N LEU A 51 5.72 0.67 -2.63
CA LEU A 51 4.67 1.39 -3.37
C LEU A 51 5.03 2.89 -3.52
N PRO A 52 5.96 3.23 -4.43
CA PRO A 52 6.53 4.58 -4.50
C PRO A 52 5.49 5.69 -4.76
N GLY A 53 5.44 6.66 -3.86
CA GLY A 53 4.48 7.78 -3.94
C GLY A 53 3.05 7.43 -3.55
N ILE A 54 2.81 6.27 -2.93
CA ILE A 54 1.54 5.92 -2.29
C ILE A 54 1.73 5.98 -0.77
N THR A 55 0.90 6.75 -0.09
CA THR A 55 0.75 6.66 1.37
C THR A 55 -0.67 6.26 1.71
N ILE A 56 -0.84 5.35 2.66
CA ILE A 56 -2.14 4.92 3.16
C ILE A 56 -2.10 4.90 4.69
N ASP A 57 -2.95 5.72 5.30
CA ASP A 57 -3.14 5.77 6.74
C ASP A 57 -4.49 5.15 7.10
N ARG A 58 -4.51 4.29 8.12
CA ARG A 58 -5.73 3.70 8.69
C ARG A 58 -6.12 4.49 9.94
N PHE A 59 -7.38 4.89 9.99
CA PHE A 59 -8.00 5.53 11.16
C PHE A 59 -9.30 4.78 11.48
N GLY A 60 -9.22 3.81 12.40
CA GLY A 60 -10.32 2.89 12.68
C GLY A 60 -10.77 2.15 11.43
N ASN A 61 -11.99 2.46 10.97
CA ASN A 61 -12.62 1.85 9.79
C ASN A 61 -12.41 2.64 8.48
N PHE A 62 -11.63 3.72 8.52
CA PHE A 62 -11.35 4.54 7.34
C PHE A 62 -9.92 4.36 6.87
N LEU A 63 -9.75 4.33 5.55
CA LEU A 63 -8.44 4.40 4.88
C LEU A 63 -8.32 5.74 4.17
N VAL A 64 -7.24 6.48 4.47
CA VAL A 64 -6.93 7.77 3.86
C VAL A 64 -5.74 7.59 2.94
N LEU A 65 -5.92 7.93 1.66
CA LEU A 65 -4.91 7.75 0.62
C LEU A 65 -4.28 9.08 0.21
N GLN A 66 -2.96 9.07 0.01
CA GLN A 66 -2.24 10.15 -0.67
C GLN A 66 -1.47 9.56 -1.86
N LEU A 67 -1.82 9.99 -3.06
CA LEU A 67 -1.17 9.58 -4.32
C LEU A 67 -0.32 10.75 -4.83
N LEU A 68 0.99 10.69 -4.59
CA LEU A 68 1.93 11.81 -4.75
C LEU A 68 2.90 11.63 -5.92
N SER A 69 2.74 10.57 -6.71
CA SER A 69 3.52 10.31 -7.91
C SER A 69 2.61 10.05 -9.10
N ALA A 70 3.12 10.30 -10.32
CA ALA A 70 2.38 10.02 -11.55
C ALA A 70 1.98 8.53 -11.65
N GLY A 71 2.86 7.62 -11.22
CA GLY A 71 2.56 6.20 -11.19
C GLY A 71 1.47 5.84 -10.17
N ALA A 72 1.49 6.48 -9.00
CA ALA A 72 0.47 6.27 -7.97
C ALA A 72 -0.92 6.69 -8.48
N GLU A 73 -1.01 7.86 -9.12
CA GLU A 73 -2.27 8.34 -9.70
C GLU A 73 -2.75 7.45 -10.86
N TYR A 74 -1.84 7.06 -11.75
CA TYR A 74 -2.13 6.15 -12.86
C TYR A 74 -2.74 4.83 -12.38
N GLN A 75 -2.24 4.30 -11.25
CA GLN A 75 -2.67 3.03 -10.68
C GLN A 75 -3.87 3.13 -9.72
N ARG A 76 -4.50 4.31 -9.59
CA ARG A 76 -5.59 4.56 -8.64
C ARG A 76 -6.68 3.48 -8.70
N ALA A 77 -7.16 3.12 -9.88
CA ALA A 77 -8.25 2.14 -10.03
C ALA A 77 -7.85 0.74 -9.54
N ALA A 78 -6.65 0.28 -9.89
CA ALA A 78 -6.12 -1.01 -9.45
C ALA A 78 -5.92 -1.04 -7.92
N LEU A 79 -5.36 0.05 -7.35
CA LEU A 79 -5.17 0.19 -5.91
C LEU A 79 -6.49 0.18 -5.15
N ILE A 80 -7.50 0.94 -5.59
CA ILE A 80 -8.81 0.97 -4.94
C ILE A 80 -9.48 -0.41 -4.99
N SER A 81 -9.42 -1.09 -6.14
CA SER A 81 -9.95 -2.45 -6.27
C SER A 81 -9.27 -3.41 -5.30
N ALA A 82 -7.95 -3.30 -5.13
CA ALA A 82 -7.20 -4.11 -4.18
C ALA A 82 -7.60 -3.82 -2.72
N LEU A 83 -7.77 -2.55 -2.34
CA LEU A 83 -8.17 -2.16 -0.98
C LEU A 83 -9.57 -2.65 -0.59
N GLN A 84 -10.47 -2.85 -1.57
CA GLN A 84 -11.81 -3.42 -1.32
C GLN A 84 -11.79 -4.91 -0.99
N THR A 85 -10.64 -5.58 -1.18
CA THR A 85 -10.44 -6.99 -0.88
C THR A 85 -9.63 -7.24 0.39
N LEU A 86 -9.23 -6.16 1.08
CA LEU A 86 -8.47 -6.19 2.33
C LEU A 86 -9.41 -6.40 3.53
#